data_AF-A0A413GKD4-F1
#
_entry.id   AF-A0A413GKD4-F1
#
_cell.length_a   1.000
_cell.length_b   1.000
_cell.length_c   1.000
_cell.angle_alpha   90.00
_cell.angle_beta   90.00
_cell.angle_gamma   90.00
#
_symmetry.space_group_name_H-M   'P 1'
#
loop_
_entity.id
_entity.type
_entity.pdbx_description
1 polymer ?
#
loop_
_entity_poly.entity_id
_entity_poly.type
_entity_poly.pdbx_seq_one_letter_code
_entity_poly.pdbx_strand_id
1 'polypeptide(L)'
;MIIVVYIAILYLFSFFLDARHKNSKMLTTKKIALLSIAFVFVYVTASYLSYLRNITRGGEATELTINAIEEGARDLNKDILVYHIGPFRAFDYAMERNYLKNIGGYQYGRATFMGLEGFISMFTTQIGYEIKTVYDKTVKVQQANIITIGNSSHDGPIEFNFAYTNAMIFYYDLGVWGVFLFSFLYGMMTRVAIKRLYRKKSLFSLMIVTYLFYSITRVGFQWVFVSPAIFVFLFLLLFCDLPVFGRKRSFLKTQN
;
A
#
# COMPACT_ATOMS: atom_id res chain seq x y z
N MET A 1 -12.90 6.75 -3.18
CA MET A 1 -12.06 6.83 -1.97
C MET A 1 -10.55 6.81 -2.26
N ILE A 2 -10.04 5.84 -3.05
CA ILE A 2 -8.59 5.71 -3.36
C ILE A 2 -7.98 6.95 -4.04
N ILE A 3 -8.69 7.60 -4.97
CA ILE A 3 -8.19 8.79 -5.69
C ILE A 3 -8.03 10.00 -4.76
N VAL A 4 -8.96 10.20 -3.81
CA VAL A 4 -8.89 11.30 -2.84
C VAL A 4 -7.73 11.08 -1.85
N VAL A 5 -7.54 9.84 -1.39
CA VAL A 5 -6.37 9.46 -0.57
C VAL A 5 -5.07 9.66 -1.36
N TYR A 6 -5.06 9.33 -2.65
CA TYR A 6 -3.90 9.53 -3.53
C TYR A 6 -3.58 11.03 -3.74
N ILE A 7 -4.60 11.87 -3.92
CA ILE A 7 -4.47 13.34 -4.02
C ILE A 7 -3.99 13.93 -2.68
N ALA A 8 -4.50 13.44 -1.54
CA ALA A 8 -4.06 13.86 -0.23
C ALA A 8 -2.59 13.48 0.05
N ILE A 9 -2.19 12.26 -0.34
CA ILE A 9 -0.80 11.81 -0.27
C ILE A 9 0.10 12.65 -1.20
N LEU A 10 -0.36 12.97 -2.41
CA LEU A 10 0.33 13.88 -3.34
C LEU A 10 0.55 15.26 -2.73
N TYR A 11 -0.47 15.81 -2.07
CA TYR A 11 -0.41 17.11 -1.44
C TYR A 11 0.54 17.12 -0.24
N LEU A 12 0.45 16.11 0.63
CA LEU A 12 1.35 15.91 1.77
C LEU A 12 2.80 15.73 1.31
N PHE A 13 3.04 14.89 0.30
CA PHE A 13 4.39 14.65 -0.22
C PHE A 13 5.00 15.91 -0.87
N SER A 14 4.19 16.66 -1.62
CA SER A 14 4.61 17.95 -2.20
C SER A 14 4.92 19.00 -1.12
N PHE A 15 4.13 19.04 -0.05
CA PHE A 15 4.37 19.90 1.11
C PHE A 15 5.70 19.55 1.82
N PHE A 16 6.00 18.26 2.03
CA PHE A 16 7.26 17.83 2.63
C PHE A 16 8.48 18.09 1.74
N LEU A 17 8.34 18.00 0.41
CA LEU A 17 9.40 18.36 -0.52
C LEU A 17 9.70 19.86 -0.49
N ASP A 18 8.67 20.71 -0.40
CA ASP A 18 8.82 22.17 -0.37
C ASP A 18 9.37 22.66 0.99
N ALA A 19 8.92 22.04 2.10
CA ALA A 19 9.44 22.31 3.45
C ALA A 19 10.93 21.98 3.63
N ARG A 20 11.47 21.06 2.83
CA ARG A 20 12.90 20.71 2.85
C ARG A 20 13.76 21.66 2.01
N HIS A 21 13.16 22.39 1.07
CA HIS A 21 13.90 23.23 0.12
C HIS A 21 14.09 24.68 0.59
N LYS A 22 13.30 25.13 1.58
CA LYS A 22 13.45 26.45 2.24
C LYS A 22 13.85 26.28 3.70
N ASN A 23 15.02 26.82 4.05
CA ASN A 23 15.54 27.06 5.41
C ASN A 23 14.49 26.83 6.52
N SER A 24 14.53 25.62 7.11
CA SER A 24 13.58 25.19 8.12
C SER A 24 13.76 26.03 9.40
N LYS A 25 13.01 27.14 9.49
CA LYS A 25 12.67 27.72 10.79
C LYS A 25 11.78 26.69 11.49
N MET A 26 12.20 26.25 12.69
CA MET A 26 11.45 25.40 13.61
C MET A 26 9.95 25.69 13.55
N LEU A 27 9.11 24.64 13.57
CA LEU A 27 7.65 24.80 13.60
C LEU A 27 7.27 25.75 14.75
N THR A 28 6.70 26.90 14.41
CA THR A 28 6.23 27.86 15.41
C THR A 28 5.05 27.28 16.20
N THR A 29 4.88 27.67 17.46
CA THR A 29 3.81 27.20 18.35
C THR A 29 2.41 27.31 17.72
N LYS A 30 2.17 28.36 16.92
CA LYS A 30 0.91 28.55 16.16
C LYS A 30 0.68 27.46 15.10
N LYS A 31 1.73 27.01 14.40
CA LYS A 31 1.64 25.91 13.42
C LYS A 31 1.42 24.57 14.10
N ILE A 32 2.07 24.35 15.25
CA ILE A 32 1.86 23.15 16.07
C ILE A 32 0.41 23.10 16.56
N ALA A 33 -0.12 24.19 17.10
CA ALA A 33 -1.51 24.27 17.55
C ALA A 33 -2.51 24.00 16.40
N LEU A 34 -2.28 24.58 15.22
CA LEU A 34 -3.13 24.35 14.05
C LEU A 34 -3.08 22.88 13.59
N LEU A 35 -1.90 22.26 13.58
CA LEU A 35 -1.75 20.84 13.25
C LEU A 35 -2.43 19.94 14.27
N SER A 36 -2.35 20.27 15.56
CA SER A 36 -3.06 19.53 16.62
C SER A 36 -4.58 19.62 16.45
N ILE A 37 -5.13 20.80 16.16
CA ILE A 37 -6.57 20.97 15.89
C ILE A 37 -6.98 20.17 14.65
N ALA A 38 -6.21 20.26 13.56
CA ALA A 38 -6.46 19.49 12.35
C ALA A 38 -6.43 17.98 12.62
N PHE A 39 -5.47 17.51 13.42
CA PHE A 39 -5.37 16.11 13.81
C PHE A 39 -6.59 15.64 14.62
N VAL A 40 -7.03 16.43 15.61
CA VAL A 40 -8.25 16.14 16.39
C VAL A 40 -9.47 16.08 15.48
N PHE A 41 -9.62 17.02 14.55
CA PHE A 41 -10.73 17.02 13.59
C PHE A 41 -10.72 15.78 12.70
N VAL A 42 -9.56 15.38 12.19
CA VAL A 42 -9.41 14.16 11.38
C VAL A 42 -9.75 12.92 12.20
N TYR A 43 -9.29 12.84 13.46
CA TYR A 43 -9.60 11.72 14.35
C TYR A 43 -11.09 11.60 14.63
N VAL A 44 -11.77 12.69 15.02
CA VAL A 44 -13.23 12.69 15.26
C VAL A 44 -13.99 12.27 14.01
N THR A 45 -13.60 12.79 12.84
CA THR A 45 -14.21 12.41 11.56
C THR A 45 -13.99 10.92 11.26
N ALA A 46 -12.77 10.41 11.45
CA ALA A 46 -12.45 9.01 11.23
C ALA A 46 -13.21 8.07 12.18
N SER A 47 -13.36 8.46 13.46
CA SER A 47 -14.15 7.73 14.45
C SER A 47 -15.60 7.64 14.01
N TYR A 48 -16.22 8.75 13.60
CA TYR A 48 -17.59 8.73 13.10
C TYR A 48 -17.75 7.88 11.83
N LEU A 49 -16.81 7.94 10.89
CA LEU A 49 -16.82 7.08 9.70
C LEU A 49 -16.66 5.59 10.05
N SER A 50 -15.87 5.26 11.07
CA SER A 50 -15.72 3.89 11.58
C SER A 50 -17.04 3.37 12.16
N TYR A 51 -17.74 4.20 12.93
CA TYR A 51 -19.08 3.92 13.45
C TYR A 51 -20.08 3.65 12.31
N LEU A 52 -20.16 4.56 11.32
CA LEU A 52 -21.04 4.39 10.16
C LEU A 52 -20.75 3.11 9.39
N ARG A 53 -19.48 2.73 9.23
CA ARG A 53 -19.09 1.50 8.54
C ARG A 53 -19.65 0.24 9.22
N ASN A 54 -19.69 0.23 10.55
CA ASN A 54 -20.24 -0.91 11.30
C ASN A 54 -21.77 -0.96 11.23
N ILE A 55 -22.45 0.20 11.20
CA ILE A 55 -23.88 0.29 10.93
C ILE A 55 -24.22 -0.17 9.51
N THR A 56 -23.42 0.18 8.50
CA THR A 56 -23.70 -0.24 7.11
C THR A 56 -23.60 -1.77 6.91
N ARG A 57 -23.11 -2.51 7.91
CA ARG A 57 -23.06 -3.97 7.96
C ARG A 57 -24.26 -4.61 8.67
N GLY A 58 -25.30 -3.84 9.04
CA GLY A 58 -26.58 -4.38 9.55
C GLY A 58 -27.29 -3.58 10.65
N GLY A 59 -26.90 -2.34 10.94
CA GLY A 59 -27.54 -1.46 11.91
C GLY A 59 -28.35 -0.31 11.28
N GLU A 60 -29.20 0.33 12.09
CA GLU A 60 -29.93 1.56 11.72
C GLU A 60 -29.10 2.80 12.06
N ALA A 61 -29.06 3.79 11.16
CA ALA A 61 -28.30 5.01 11.37
C ALA A 61 -29.02 5.93 12.36
N THR A 62 -28.32 6.33 13.43
CA THR A 62 -28.74 7.43 14.31
C THR A 62 -27.83 8.65 14.13
N GLU A 63 -28.32 9.80 14.57
CA GLU A 63 -27.69 11.12 14.45
C GLU A 63 -26.24 11.16 14.99
N LEU A 64 -25.47 12.18 14.57
CA LEU A 64 -24.12 12.42 15.10
C LEU A 64 -24.21 12.77 16.60
N THR A 65 -24.01 11.76 17.44
CA THR A 65 -24.00 11.88 18.91
C THR A 65 -22.58 11.67 19.45
N ILE A 66 -22.33 12.13 20.69
CA ILE A 66 -21.05 11.88 21.38
C ILE A 66 -20.80 10.37 21.51
N ASN A 67 -21.83 9.59 21.84
CA ASN A 67 -21.76 8.13 21.97
C ASN A 67 -21.32 7.47 20.64
N ALA A 68 -21.85 7.93 19.50
CA ALA A 68 -21.44 7.45 18.18
C ALA A 68 -19.95 7.71 17.90
N ILE A 69 -19.43 8.86 18.31
CA ILE A 69 -18.01 9.20 18.18
C ILE A 69 -17.15 8.32 19.10
N GLU A 70 -17.59 8.07 20.34
CA GLU A 70 -16.87 7.22 21.30
C GLU A 70 -16.80 5.76 20.86
N GLU A 71 -17.93 5.19 20.41
CA GLU A 71 -17.97 3.83 19.87
C GLU A 71 -17.12 3.71 18.60
N GLY A 72 -17.29 4.65 17.67
CA GLY A 72 -16.48 4.73 16.47
C GLY A 72 -14.99 4.90 16.74
N ALA A 73 -14.61 5.63 17.80
CA ALA A 73 -13.23 5.78 18.24
C ALA A 73 -12.66 4.48 18.80
N ARG A 74 -13.44 3.73 19.58
CA ARG A 74 -13.05 2.39 20.07
C ARG A 74 -12.77 1.45 18.90
N ASP A 75 -13.64 1.42 17.91
CA ASP A 75 -13.50 0.59 16.73
C ASP A 75 -12.32 1.04 15.85
N LEU A 76 -12.15 2.35 15.67
CA LEU A 76 -11.02 2.92 14.93
C LEU A 76 -9.69 2.54 15.60
N ASN A 77 -9.60 2.62 16.93
CA ASN A 77 -8.39 2.26 17.66
C ASN A 77 -8.10 0.75 17.57
N LYS A 78 -9.14 -0.09 17.65
CA LYS A 78 -9.03 -1.53 17.41
C LYS A 78 -8.49 -1.80 16.01
N ASP A 79 -9.07 -1.18 15.00
CA ASP A 79 -8.62 -1.27 13.61
C ASP A 79 -7.15 -0.84 13.47
N ILE A 80 -6.77 0.32 14.04
CA ILE A 80 -5.38 0.79 14.01
C ILE A 80 -4.45 -0.30 14.55
N LEU A 81 -4.74 -0.87 15.72
CA LEU A 81 -3.92 -1.93 16.30
C LEU A 81 -3.88 -3.20 15.44
N VAL A 82 -5.04 -3.68 14.98
CA VAL A 82 -5.16 -4.87 14.14
C VAL A 82 -4.41 -4.70 12.83
N TYR A 83 -4.51 -3.54 12.18
CA TYR A 83 -3.83 -3.27 10.92
C TYR A 83 -2.32 -3.01 11.11
N HIS A 84 -1.85 -2.55 12.27
CA HIS A 84 -0.41 -2.42 12.51
C HIS A 84 0.26 -3.74 12.90
N ILE A 85 -0.40 -4.56 13.74
CA ILE A 85 0.19 -5.78 14.32
C ILE A 85 -0.21 -7.04 13.53
N GLY A 86 -1.42 -7.04 12.97
CA GLY A 86 -2.01 -8.17 12.25
C GLY A 86 -1.12 -8.74 11.15
N PRO A 87 -0.57 -7.92 10.24
CA PRO A 87 0.35 -8.42 9.21
C PRO A 87 1.54 -9.21 9.75
N PHE A 88 2.13 -8.79 10.87
CA PHE A 88 3.28 -9.48 11.47
C PHE A 88 2.87 -10.79 12.14
N ARG A 89 1.78 -10.79 12.91
CA ARG A 89 1.25 -12.00 13.55
C ARG A 89 0.80 -13.04 12.53
N ALA A 90 0.25 -12.56 11.44
CA ALA A 90 -0.16 -13.41 10.34
C ALA A 90 1.02 -14.03 9.59
N PHE A 91 2.10 -13.27 9.42
CA PHE A 91 3.36 -13.77 8.88
C PHE A 91 3.94 -14.88 9.74
N ASP A 92 3.97 -14.66 11.05
CA ASP A 92 4.40 -15.63 12.06
C ASP A 92 3.59 -16.93 11.95
N TYR A 93 2.26 -16.83 11.99
CA TYR A 93 1.35 -17.95 11.84
C TYR A 93 1.56 -18.75 10.54
N ALA A 94 1.82 -18.05 9.43
CA ALA A 94 2.02 -18.70 8.14
C ALA A 94 3.38 -19.42 8.04
N MET A 95 4.39 -18.92 8.76
CA MET A 95 5.66 -19.62 8.95
C MET A 95 5.47 -20.87 9.81
N GLU A 96 4.77 -20.77 10.95
CA GLU A 96 4.47 -21.90 11.84
C GLU A 96 3.70 -23.02 11.13
N ARG A 97 2.71 -22.65 10.30
CA ARG A 97 1.90 -23.62 9.52
C ARG A 97 2.53 -24.04 8.20
N ASN A 98 3.78 -23.64 7.95
CA ASN A 98 4.55 -24.02 6.78
C ASN A 98 3.82 -23.80 5.44
N TYR A 99 3.21 -22.63 5.28
CA TYR A 99 2.42 -22.29 4.10
C TYR A 99 3.23 -22.36 2.80
N LEU A 100 4.55 -22.16 2.88
CA LEU A 100 5.47 -22.33 1.75
C LEU A 100 5.39 -23.76 1.17
N LYS A 101 5.36 -24.79 2.02
CA LYS A 101 5.20 -26.17 1.58
C LYS A 101 3.82 -26.39 0.94
N ASN A 102 2.78 -25.79 1.50
CA ASN A 102 1.40 -25.94 1.02
C ASN A 102 1.20 -25.40 -0.41
N ILE A 103 2.00 -24.42 -0.83
CA ILE A 103 1.95 -23.87 -2.20
C ILE A 103 2.90 -24.56 -3.19
N GLY A 104 3.58 -25.64 -2.76
CA GLY A 104 4.51 -26.41 -3.58
C GLY A 104 5.96 -25.91 -3.56
N GLY A 105 6.36 -25.16 -2.52
CA GLY A 105 7.74 -24.72 -2.31
C GLY A 105 8.02 -23.29 -2.80
N TYR A 106 9.29 -22.99 -3.03
CA TYR A 106 9.74 -21.67 -3.48
C TYR A 106 9.24 -21.33 -4.88
N GLN A 107 8.83 -20.07 -5.06
CA GLN A 107 8.28 -19.56 -6.31
C GLN A 107 9.27 -18.75 -7.14
N TYR A 108 10.48 -18.51 -6.63
CA TYR A 108 11.64 -17.97 -7.37
C TYR A 108 11.38 -16.65 -8.13
N GLY A 109 10.62 -15.74 -7.53
CA GLY A 109 10.31 -14.40 -8.03
C GLY A 109 8.93 -14.28 -8.68
N ARG A 110 8.27 -15.41 -8.97
CA ARG A 110 6.94 -15.42 -9.57
C ARG A 110 5.90 -14.77 -8.66
N ALA A 111 6.02 -14.92 -7.33
CA ALA A 111 5.07 -14.32 -6.40
C ALA A 111 5.26 -12.80 -6.31
N THR A 112 6.51 -12.33 -6.22
CA THR A 112 6.85 -10.90 -6.18
C THR A 112 6.43 -10.18 -7.46
N PHE A 113 6.63 -10.80 -8.62
CA PHE A 113 6.29 -10.23 -9.93
C PHE A 113 5.01 -10.81 -10.53
N MET A 114 4.08 -11.24 -9.67
CA MET A 114 2.85 -11.91 -10.09
C MET A 114 2.00 -11.10 -11.08
N GLY A 115 1.97 -9.76 -10.93
CA GLY A 115 1.28 -8.91 -11.90
C GLY A 115 1.94 -8.92 -13.28
N LEU A 116 3.27 -9.02 -13.34
CA LEU A 116 4.00 -9.14 -14.61
C LEU A 116 3.78 -10.50 -15.23
N GLU A 117 3.79 -11.57 -14.44
CA GLU A 117 3.43 -12.91 -14.90
C GLU A 117 2.00 -12.95 -15.46
N GLY A 118 1.04 -12.34 -14.75
CA GLY A 118 -0.34 -12.22 -15.23
C GLY A 118 -0.44 -11.41 -16.52
N PHE A 119 0.33 -10.32 -16.64
CA PHE A 119 0.42 -9.54 -17.88
C PHE A 119 0.94 -10.41 -19.04
N ILE A 120 2.03 -11.16 -18.85
CA ILE A 120 2.58 -12.07 -19.86
C ILE A 120 1.54 -13.13 -20.25
N SER A 121 0.89 -13.75 -19.26
CA SER A 121 -0.13 -14.78 -19.48
C SER A 121 -1.31 -14.24 -20.30
N MET A 122 -1.72 -12.99 -20.12
CA MET A 122 -2.79 -12.40 -20.93
C MET A 122 -2.44 -12.39 -22.43
N PHE A 123 -1.20 -12.05 -22.80
CA PHE A 123 -0.77 -12.07 -24.21
C PHE A 123 -0.59 -13.47 -24.74
N THR A 124 0.00 -14.38 -23.97
CA THR A 124 0.25 -15.74 -24.45
C THR A 124 -1.05 -16.49 -24.68
N THR A 125 -2.05 -16.30 -23.81
CA THR A 125 -3.37 -16.91 -23.98
C THR A 125 -4.06 -16.43 -25.27
N GLN A 126 -3.87 -15.17 -25.66
CA GLN A 126 -4.42 -14.64 -26.93
C GLN A 126 -3.82 -15.31 -28.17
N ILE A 127 -2.58 -15.78 -28.10
CA ILE A 127 -1.91 -16.51 -29.19
C ILE A 127 -1.97 -18.04 -29.01
N GLY A 128 -2.85 -18.53 -28.12
CA GLY A 128 -3.13 -19.95 -27.93
C GLY A 128 -2.26 -20.68 -26.89
N TYR A 129 -1.44 -19.97 -26.11
CA TYR A 129 -0.57 -20.56 -25.09
C TYR A 129 -0.97 -20.14 -23.67
N GLU A 130 -1.53 -21.07 -22.90
CA GLU A 130 -1.91 -20.83 -21.50
C GLU A 130 -0.74 -21.01 -20.54
N ILE A 131 -0.40 -19.95 -19.78
CA ILE A 131 0.62 -20.00 -18.72
C ILE A 131 -0.10 -20.10 -17.37
N LYS A 132 0.17 -21.18 -16.62
CA LYS A 132 -0.34 -21.33 -15.26
C LYS A 132 0.34 -20.36 -14.31
N THR A 133 -0.37 -19.30 -13.93
CA THR A 133 0.14 -18.28 -13.01
C THR A 133 0.25 -18.79 -11.57
N VAL A 134 1.15 -18.20 -10.78
CA VAL A 134 1.31 -18.51 -9.35
C VAL A 134 0.17 -17.94 -8.49
N TYR A 135 -0.65 -17.05 -9.06
CA TYR A 135 -1.78 -16.40 -8.38
C TYR A 135 -2.73 -17.42 -7.74
N ASP A 136 -3.04 -18.50 -8.46
CA ASP A 136 -3.96 -19.53 -7.98
C ASP A 136 -3.40 -20.31 -6.80
N LYS A 137 -2.08 -20.52 -6.77
CA LYS A 137 -1.40 -21.24 -5.69
C LYS A 137 -1.16 -20.38 -4.45
N THR A 138 -1.09 -19.07 -4.64
CA THR A 138 -0.75 -18.12 -3.57
C THR A 138 -2.00 -17.40 -3.10
N VAL A 139 -2.42 -16.37 -3.84
CA VAL A 139 -3.47 -15.44 -3.43
C VAL A 139 -4.82 -16.15 -3.26
N LYS A 140 -5.24 -17.03 -4.18
CA LYS A 140 -6.56 -17.70 -4.07
C LYS A 140 -6.65 -18.66 -2.89
N VAL A 141 -5.67 -19.55 -2.72
CA VAL A 141 -5.64 -20.51 -1.61
C VAL A 141 -5.68 -19.79 -0.27
N GLN A 142 -5.02 -18.64 -0.16
CA GLN A 142 -4.93 -17.93 1.11
C GLN A 142 -6.08 -16.95 1.32
N GLN A 143 -6.74 -16.45 0.26
CA GLN A 143 -8.03 -15.76 0.40
C GLN A 143 -9.11 -16.70 0.95
N ALA A 144 -9.02 -17.99 0.66
CA ALA A 144 -9.92 -19.01 1.20
C ALA A 144 -9.60 -19.41 2.66
N ASN A 145 -8.43 -19.03 3.19
CA ASN A 145 -8.01 -19.37 4.55
C ASN A 145 -8.02 -18.11 5.42
N ILE A 146 -9.08 -17.93 6.20
CA ILE A 146 -9.14 -16.91 7.24
C ILE A 146 -8.23 -17.34 8.39
N ILE A 147 -7.34 -16.45 8.82
CA ILE A 147 -6.52 -16.69 10.00
C ILE A 147 -7.10 -15.92 11.17
N THR A 148 -6.90 -16.45 12.37
CA THR A 148 -7.31 -15.81 13.61
C THR A 148 -6.09 -15.18 14.28
N ILE A 149 -6.17 -13.89 14.58
CA ILE A 149 -5.10 -13.14 15.24
C ILE A 149 -5.55 -12.78 16.66
N GLY A 150 -4.80 -13.28 17.65
CA GLY A 150 -5.07 -13.06 19.07
C GLY A 150 -6.06 -14.07 19.65
N ASN A 151 -5.80 -14.51 20.90
CA ASN A 151 -6.65 -15.47 21.62
C ASN A 151 -7.69 -14.80 22.54
N SER A 152 -7.64 -13.48 22.69
CA SER A 152 -8.24 -12.80 23.84
C SER A 152 -8.55 -11.34 23.53
N SER A 153 -9.52 -11.09 22.65
CA SER A 153 -10.31 -9.86 22.75
C SER A 153 -11.58 -10.17 23.53
N HIS A 154 -12.07 -9.18 24.27
CA HIS A 154 -13.37 -9.24 24.95
C HIS A 154 -14.53 -9.57 23.98
N ASP A 155 -14.30 -9.35 22.68
CA ASP A 155 -15.22 -9.55 21.55
C ASP A 155 -14.94 -10.83 20.72
N GLY A 156 -14.11 -11.75 21.21
CA GLY A 156 -13.76 -12.99 20.50
C GLY A 156 -12.58 -12.88 19.52
N PRO A 157 -12.24 -13.97 18.81
CA PRO A 157 -11.10 -14.04 17.89
C PRO A 157 -11.22 -13.07 16.70
N ILE A 158 -10.14 -12.36 16.35
CA ILE A 158 -10.14 -11.44 15.20
C ILE A 158 -9.75 -12.22 13.94
N GLU A 159 -10.68 -12.31 13.02
CA GLU A 159 -10.42 -12.83 11.68
C GLU A 159 -9.62 -11.83 10.85
N PHE A 160 -8.54 -12.30 10.24
CA PHE A 160 -7.65 -11.47 9.42
C PHE A 160 -7.29 -12.21 8.14
N ASN A 161 -7.14 -11.45 7.05
CA ASN A 161 -6.69 -11.98 5.77
C ASN A 161 -5.39 -11.28 5.39
N PHE A 162 -4.30 -12.04 5.38
CA PHE A 162 -2.92 -11.55 5.29
C PHE A 162 -2.18 -12.02 4.02
N ALA A 163 -2.82 -12.87 3.23
CA ALA A 163 -2.27 -13.57 2.07
C ALA A 163 -1.46 -12.70 1.10
N TYR A 164 -1.80 -11.42 1.05
CA TYR A 164 -1.37 -10.49 0.03
C TYR A 164 -0.35 -9.48 0.55
N THR A 165 0.13 -9.58 1.80
CA THR A 165 1.18 -8.68 2.33
C THR A 165 2.50 -8.86 1.58
N ASN A 166 3.32 -7.81 1.51
CA ASN A 166 4.62 -7.88 0.85
C ASN A 166 5.55 -8.92 1.49
N ALA A 167 5.57 -9.01 2.82
CA ALA A 167 6.40 -9.95 3.55
C ALA A 167 6.06 -11.40 3.15
N MET A 168 4.77 -11.74 3.06
CA MET A 168 4.38 -13.09 2.68
C MET A 168 4.70 -13.40 1.22
N ILE A 169 4.42 -12.46 0.32
CA ILE A 169 4.72 -12.62 -1.10
C ILE A 169 6.22 -12.83 -1.32
N PHE A 170 7.06 -12.04 -0.67
CA PHE A 170 8.51 -12.18 -0.76
C PHE A 170 9.01 -13.49 -0.13
N TYR A 171 8.36 -13.92 0.96
CA TYR A 171 8.64 -15.19 1.61
C TYR A 171 8.32 -16.40 0.72
N TYR A 172 7.28 -16.33 -0.11
CA TYR A 172 6.99 -17.40 -1.06
C TYR A 172 8.07 -17.61 -2.11
N ASP A 173 8.79 -16.56 -2.47
CA ASP A 173 9.80 -16.68 -3.51
C ASP A 173 11.08 -17.35 -3.01
N LEU A 174 11.63 -16.92 -1.86
CA LEU A 174 12.93 -17.37 -1.36
C LEU A 174 12.98 -17.48 0.19
N GLY A 175 11.84 -17.59 0.84
CA GLY A 175 11.74 -17.64 2.30
C GLY A 175 12.16 -16.31 2.92
N VAL A 176 12.76 -16.38 4.11
CA VAL A 176 13.25 -15.19 4.83
C VAL A 176 14.24 -14.38 3.97
N TRP A 177 15.07 -15.03 3.16
CA TRP A 177 15.98 -14.36 2.24
C TRP A 177 15.27 -13.55 1.16
N GLY A 178 14.10 -14.02 0.70
CA GLY A 178 13.27 -13.28 -0.24
C GLY A 178 12.77 -11.97 0.37
N VAL A 179 12.35 -11.99 1.63
CA VAL A 179 11.91 -10.78 2.35
C VAL A 179 13.01 -9.72 2.36
N PHE A 180 14.25 -10.10 2.67
CA PHE A 180 15.39 -9.18 2.64
C PHE A 180 15.72 -8.70 1.23
N LEU A 181 15.84 -9.63 0.28
CA LEU A 181 16.26 -9.34 -1.09
C LEU A 181 15.26 -8.41 -1.79
N PHE A 182 13.97 -8.74 -1.78
CA PHE A 182 12.96 -7.97 -2.50
C PHE A 182 12.64 -6.63 -1.83
N SER A 183 12.73 -6.55 -0.49
CA SER A 183 12.65 -5.26 0.21
C SER A 183 13.81 -4.34 -0.19
N PHE A 184 15.02 -4.88 -0.29
CA PHE A 184 16.20 -4.13 -0.73
C PHE A 184 16.08 -3.68 -2.20
N LEU A 185 15.70 -4.60 -3.10
CA LEU A 185 15.46 -4.29 -4.53
C LEU A 185 14.38 -3.21 -4.69
N TYR A 186 13.31 -3.28 -3.91
CA TYR A 186 12.25 -2.28 -3.91
C TYR A 186 12.75 -0.90 -3.45
N GLY A 187 13.59 -0.86 -2.41
CA GLY A 187 14.27 0.37 -1.97
C GLY A 187 15.19 0.96 -3.05
N MET A 188 15.96 0.11 -3.74
CA MET A 188 16.80 0.53 -4.86
C MET A 188 15.99 1.08 -6.03
N MET A 189 14.90 0.42 -6.42
CA MET A 189 13.99 0.90 -7.46
C MET A 189 13.42 2.28 -7.11
N THR A 190 12.99 2.46 -5.85
CA THR A 190 12.50 3.75 -5.35
C THR A 190 13.57 4.83 -5.42
N ARG A 191 14.81 4.52 -5.04
CA ARG A 191 15.95 5.44 -5.16
C ARG A 191 16.21 5.84 -6.61
N VAL A 192 16.13 4.91 -7.56
CA VAL A 192 16.30 5.17 -8.99
C VAL A 192 15.19 6.11 -9.49
N ALA A 193 13.93 5.86 -9.13
CA ALA A 193 12.80 6.72 -9.50
C ALA A 193 12.96 8.15 -8.96
N ILE A 194 13.38 8.32 -7.70
CA ILE A 194 13.64 9.62 -7.10
C ILE A 194 14.78 10.35 -7.83
N LYS A 195 15.91 9.67 -8.08
CA LYS A 195 17.01 10.27 -8.86
C LYS A 195 16.55 10.70 -10.25
N ARG A 196 15.69 9.91 -10.90
CA ARG A 196 15.11 10.25 -12.20
C ARG A 196 14.23 11.50 -12.13
N LEU A 197 13.38 11.62 -11.11
CA LEU A 197 12.58 12.82 -10.86
C LEU A 197 13.45 14.08 -10.73
N TYR A 198 14.53 14.03 -9.95
CA TYR A 198 15.43 15.18 -9.81
C TYR A 198 16.15 15.56 -11.11
N ARG A 199 16.50 14.57 -11.95
CA ARG A 199 17.15 14.80 -13.24
C ARG A 199 16.20 15.35 -14.30
N LYS A 200 15.01 14.76 -14.44
CA LYS A 200 14.07 15.09 -15.54
C LYS A 200 13.05 16.16 -15.18
N LYS A 201 12.66 16.25 -13.90
CA LYS A 201 11.61 17.16 -13.40
C LYS A 201 10.30 17.06 -14.20
N SER A 202 9.95 15.86 -14.66
CA SER A 202 8.75 15.62 -15.46
C SER A 202 7.56 15.20 -14.59
N LEU A 203 6.35 15.49 -15.06
CA LEU A 203 5.11 15.04 -14.42
C LEU A 203 5.06 13.51 -14.32
N PHE A 204 5.51 12.79 -15.34
CA PHE A 204 5.52 11.33 -15.34
C PHE A 204 6.50 10.75 -14.30
N SER A 205 7.69 11.33 -14.15
CA SER A 205 8.62 10.92 -13.09
C SER A 205 8.04 11.22 -11.70
N LEU A 206 7.29 12.31 -11.55
CA LEU A 206 6.59 12.62 -10.30
C LEU A 206 5.52 11.57 -10.01
N MET A 207 4.69 11.24 -11.00
CA MET A 207 3.65 10.20 -10.87
C MET A 207 4.22 8.83 -10.48
N ILE A 208 5.38 8.44 -11.04
CA ILE A 208 6.07 7.20 -10.66
C ILE A 208 6.49 7.24 -9.19
N VAL A 209 7.17 8.32 -8.75
CA VAL A 209 7.62 8.45 -7.35
C VAL A 209 6.45 8.47 -6.39
N THR A 210 5.38 9.19 -6.72
CA THR A 210 4.13 9.21 -5.94
C THR A 210 3.53 7.82 -5.84
N TYR A 211 3.48 7.07 -6.94
CA TYR A 211 2.94 5.73 -6.94
C TYR A 211 3.76 4.79 -6.03
N LEU A 212 5.09 4.86 -6.12
CA LEU A 212 5.97 4.08 -5.24
C LEU A 212 5.77 4.47 -3.77
N PHE A 213 5.60 5.75 -3.46
CA PHE A 213 5.29 6.20 -2.11
C PHE A 213 3.93 5.68 -1.61
N TYR A 214 2.89 5.76 -2.46
CA TYR A 214 1.58 5.17 -2.17
C TYR A 214 1.67 3.66 -1.93
N SER A 215 2.50 2.95 -2.68
CA SER A 215 2.64 1.52 -2.46
C SER A 215 3.30 1.21 -1.12
N ILE A 216 4.26 2.02 -0.65
CA ILE A 216 4.88 1.89 0.68
C ILE A 216 3.84 2.00 1.80
N THR A 217 2.85 2.89 1.68
CA THR A 217 1.80 2.99 2.72
C THR A 217 0.89 1.76 2.74
N ARG A 218 0.90 0.96 1.67
CA ARG A 218 0.08 -0.25 1.53
C ARG A 218 0.84 -1.54 1.68
N VAL A 219 2.17 -1.57 1.58
CA VAL A 219 2.94 -2.84 1.55
C VAL A 219 2.68 -3.75 2.74
N GLY A 220 2.46 -3.17 3.93
CA GLY A 220 2.13 -3.93 5.14
C GLY A 220 0.78 -4.65 5.05
N PHE A 221 -0.11 -4.24 4.16
CA PHE A 221 -1.40 -4.88 3.90
C PHE A 221 -1.37 -5.66 2.60
N GLN A 222 -0.90 -5.02 1.55
CA GLN A 222 -0.97 -5.50 0.18
C GLN A 222 0.29 -5.17 -0.59
N TRP A 223 0.88 -6.21 -1.18
CA TRP A 223 1.82 -6.08 -2.27
C TRP A 223 1.08 -5.65 -3.52
N VAL A 224 1.32 -4.40 -3.93
CA VAL A 224 0.56 -3.81 -5.04
C VAL A 224 0.93 -4.44 -6.38
N PHE A 225 2.19 -4.88 -6.58
CA PHE A 225 2.67 -5.46 -7.85
C PHE A 225 2.14 -6.87 -8.16
N VAL A 226 1.07 -7.29 -7.50
CA VAL A 226 0.27 -8.47 -7.85
C VAL A 226 -0.65 -8.20 -9.05
N SER A 227 -1.08 -6.96 -9.29
CA SER A 227 -2.00 -6.65 -10.39
C SER A 227 -1.27 -6.33 -11.70
N PRO A 228 -1.64 -6.96 -12.84
CA PRO A 228 -1.10 -6.65 -14.17
C PRO A 228 -1.26 -5.18 -14.57
N ALA A 229 -2.35 -4.54 -14.17
CA ALA A 229 -2.67 -3.15 -14.52
C ALA A 229 -1.59 -2.17 -14.05
N ILE A 230 -0.89 -2.48 -12.96
CA ILE A 230 0.17 -1.62 -12.41
C ILE A 230 1.39 -1.64 -13.32
N PHE A 231 1.74 -2.78 -13.90
CA PHE A 231 2.84 -2.85 -14.85
C PHE A 231 2.49 -2.07 -16.12
N VAL A 232 1.26 -2.22 -16.64
CA VAL A 232 0.77 -1.40 -17.77
C VAL A 232 0.90 0.09 -17.47
N PHE A 233 0.40 0.52 -16.30
CA PHE A 233 0.47 1.91 -15.87
C PHE A 233 1.91 2.42 -15.79
N LEU A 234 2.82 1.67 -15.16
CA LEU A 234 4.22 2.05 -15.03
C LEU A 234 4.95 2.06 -16.39
N PHE A 235 4.66 1.11 -17.28
CA PHE A 235 5.20 1.09 -18.64
C PHE A 235 4.75 2.32 -19.43
N LEU A 236 3.46 2.69 -19.36
CA LEU A 236 2.95 3.90 -20.01
C LEU A 236 3.62 5.17 -19.47
N LEU A 237 3.78 5.30 -18.15
CA LEU A 237 4.49 6.44 -17.58
C LEU A 237 5.95 6.50 -18.02
N LEU A 238 6.64 5.35 -18.07
CA LEU A 238 8.02 5.29 -18.53
C LEU A 238 8.16 5.63 -20.02
N PHE A 239 7.22 5.18 -20.85
CA PHE A 239 7.14 5.46 -22.29
C PHE A 239 6.87 6.95 -22.56
N CYS A 240 5.86 7.53 -21.90
CA CYS A 240 5.53 8.95 -22.02
C CYS A 240 6.65 9.87 -21.50
N ASP A 241 7.50 9.34 -20.60
CA ASP A 241 8.67 10.04 -20.08
C ASP A 241 9.91 9.90 -20.99
N LEU A 242 9.81 9.21 -22.14
CA LEU A 242 10.90 9.15 -23.12
C LEU A 242 11.11 10.51 -23.80
N PRO A 243 12.36 10.86 -24.17
CA PRO A 243 12.71 12.16 -24.74
C PRO A 243 11.95 12.50 -26.04
N VAL A 244 11.43 11.50 -26.73
CA VAL A 244 10.69 11.63 -28.00
C VAL A 244 9.37 12.40 -27.81
N PHE A 245 8.73 12.27 -26.65
CA PHE A 245 7.47 12.97 -26.32
C PHE A 245 7.65 14.12 -25.31
N GLY A 246 8.81 14.17 -24.64
CA GLY A 246 9.14 15.18 -23.63
C GLY A 246 9.66 16.49 -24.21
N ARG A 247 8.81 17.31 -24.85
CA ARG A 247 9.10 18.76 -24.89
C ARG A 247 9.24 19.24 -23.44
N LYS A 248 10.34 19.93 -23.13
CA LYS A 248 10.70 20.53 -21.83
C LYS A 248 9.56 21.33 -21.18
N ARG A 249 8.54 20.69 -20.63
CA ARG A 249 7.63 21.31 -19.65
C ARG A 249 8.24 21.06 -18.28
N SER A 250 9.21 21.91 -17.95
CA SER A 250 9.74 22.02 -16.59
C SER A 250 8.62 22.54 -15.68
N PHE A 251 7.98 21.63 -14.93
CA PHE A 251 6.95 22.00 -13.94
C PHE A 251 7.54 22.65 -12.69
N LEU A 252 8.85 22.56 -12.51
CA LEU A 252 9.59 23.25 -11.46
C LEU A 252 10.38 24.39 -12.11
N LYS A 253 9.70 25.49 -12.45
CA LYS A 253 10.39 26.77 -12.68
C LYS A 253 10.95 27.22 -11.34
N THR A 254 12.26 27.08 -11.15
CA THR A 254 13.00 27.84 -10.15
C THR A 254 12.79 29.32 -10.48
N GLN A 255 12.03 30.02 -9.63
CA GLN A 255 12.12 31.48 -9.55
C GLN A 255 13.52 31.78 -8.99
N ASN A 256 14.39 32.31 -9.85
CA ASN A 256 15.53 33.10 -9.40
C ASN A 256 15.03 34.52 -9.13
#